data_AF-A0A384J8T6-F1
#
_entry.id   AF-A0A384J8T6-F1
#
_cell.length_a   1.000
_cell.length_b   1.000
_cell.length_c   1.000
_cell.angle_alpha   90.00
_cell.angle_beta   90.00
_cell.angle_gamma   90.00
#
_symmetry.space_group_name_H-M   'P 1'
#
loop_
_entity.id
_entity.type
_entity.pdbx_description
1 polymer ?
#
loop_
_entity_poly.entity_id
_entity_poly.type
_entity_poly.pdbx_seq_one_letter_code
_entity_poly.pdbx_strand_id
1 'polypeptide(L)'
;MLLPRLQPPLRGAITCISRTSSASAAETHLCEALAHLSFRKSSSPLAPLIAVRHASHAAQGAVNKAKDGPGKRLGAKKSGEQYVIPGNIIFRQRGTHWFPGENCAMGRDHTIYATQPGFVKYYKDPERHPKRQYIGVVFKREQVLPLPRNTIRRRRLGMEVAKIEEPEVEQAVEVEVSLEGAEKEGKKEKKKKERKGEEGRNLQLRPGYMYREANWEIGRAAERAKVKVRLYKPGDRWTAWRKANARKTKNAEKRGLSSRKKK
;
A
#
# COMPACT_ATOMS: atom_id res chain seq x y z
N MET A 1 45.28 -7.02 -14.66
CA MET A 1 44.62 -8.34 -14.52
C MET A 1 44.35 -8.88 -15.92
N LEU A 2 45.16 -9.84 -16.36
CA LEU A 2 45.09 -10.41 -17.72
C LEU A 2 44.26 -11.70 -17.67
N LEU A 3 43.20 -11.76 -18.48
CA LEU A 3 42.34 -12.95 -18.65
C LEU A 3 43.04 -13.99 -19.55
N PRO A 4 42.89 -15.31 -19.29
CA PRO A 4 43.48 -16.34 -20.13
C PRO A 4 42.70 -16.50 -21.44
N ARG A 5 43.43 -16.53 -22.56
CA ARG A 5 42.90 -16.86 -23.89
C ARG A 5 42.84 -18.37 -24.05
N LEU A 6 41.65 -18.89 -24.35
CA LEU A 6 41.44 -20.28 -24.77
C LEU A 6 41.76 -20.42 -26.26
N GLN A 7 42.66 -21.34 -26.61
CA GLN A 7 42.97 -21.70 -28.00
C GLN A 7 41.88 -22.64 -28.58
N PRO A 8 41.56 -22.56 -29.88
CA PRO A 8 40.65 -23.48 -30.55
C PRO A 8 41.35 -24.81 -30.92
N PRO A 9 40.63 -25.95 -30.97
CA PRO A 9 41.21 -27.24 -31.34
C PRO A 9 41.48 -27.35 -32.85
N LEU A 10 42.62 -27.95 -33.19
CA LEU A 10 43.11 -28.21 -34.53
C LEU A 10 42.23 -29.24 -35.26
N ARG A 11 41.82 -28.92 -36.50
CA ARG A 11 41.22 -29.87 -37.45
C ARG A 11 42.28 -30.82 -37.98
N GLY A 12 42.10 -32.13 -37.76
CA GLY A 12 42.90 -33.17 -38.41
C GLY A 12 42.42 -33.41 -39.85
N ALA A 13 43.32 -33.26 -40.81
CA ALA A 13 43.14 -33.70 -42.19
C ALA A 13 43.95 -34.98 -42.40
N ILE A 14 43.31 -36.04 -42.90
CA ILE A 14 43.95 -37.31 -43.25
C ILE A 14 44.25 -37.25 -44.75
N THR A 15 45.53 -37.27 -45.11
CA THR A 15 46.00 -37.47 -46.48
C THR A 15 46.47 -38.91 -46.69
N CYS A 16 46.15 -39.37 -47.89
CA CYS A 16 46.40 -40.64 -48.56
C CYS A 16 47.88 -41.03 -48.64
N ILE A 17 48.16 -42.35 -48.67
CA ILE A 17 49.37 -42.92 -49.29
C ILE A 17 48.98 -44.13 -50.14
N SER A 18 49.33 -44.02 -51.42
CA SER A 18 49.29 -45.02 -52.49
C SER A 18 50.37 -46.10 -52.35
N ARG A 19 50.13 -47.31 -52.89
CA ARG A 19 51.20 -48.10 -53.51
C ARG A 19 50.68 -49.07 -54.58
N THR A 20 51.51 -49.20 -55.61
CA THR A 20 51.33 -49.71 -56.97
C THR A 20 51.70 -51.19 -57.13
N SER A 21 51.09 -51.90 -58.09
CA SER A 21 51.85 -52.69 -59.10
C SER A 21 50.95 -53.27 -60.20
N SER A 22 51.55 -53.29 -61.40
CA SER A 22 51.17 -53.66 -62.77
C SER A 22 50.73 -55.11 -63.06
N ALA A 23 49.97 -55.29 -64.16
CA ALA A 23 50.09 -56.29 -65.26
C ALA A 23 48.68 -56.67 -65.78
N SER A 24 48.22 -56.14 -66.92
CA SER A 24 48.32 -56.68 -68.29
C SER A 24 47.37 -57.84 -68.64
N ALA A 25 46.40 -57.50 -69.49
CA ALA A 25 45.85 -58.25 -70.61
C ALA A 25 44.90 -59.47 -70.40
N ALA A 26 43.93 -59.48 -71.33
CA ALA A 26 43.15 -60.59 -71.87
C ALA A 26 41.81 -60.92 -71.20
N GLU A 27 40.79 -60.68 -72.01
CA GLU A 27 39.39 -61.04 -71.88
C GLU A 27 39.19 -62.55 -72.06
N THR A 28 38.17 -63.07 -71.36
CA THR A 28 37.33 -64.28 -71.55
C THR A 28 37.16 -64.97 -70.17
N HIS A 29 36.03 -65.47 -69.67
CA HIS A 29 34.75 -65.93 -70.22
C HIS A 29 33.61 -65.62 -69.22
N LEU A 30 32.42 -65.39 -69.77
CA LEU A 30 31.24 -64.82 -69.11
C LEU A 30 30.38 -65.80 -68.26
N CYS A 31 30.84 -66.98 -67.85
CA CYS A 31 29.90 -67.97 -67.24
C CYS A 31 30.39 -68.85 -66.08
N GLU A 32 31.59 -68.69 -65.50
CA GLU A 32 32.09 -69.68 -64.54
C GLU A 32 32.78 -69.10 -63.29
N ALA A 33 32.08 -68.23 -62.56
CA ALA A 33 32.47 -67.86 -61.19
C ALA A 33 31.29 -67.58 -60.24
N LEU A 34 30.09 -68.07 -60.59
CA LEU A 34 28.91 -68.11 -59.70
C LEU A 34 28.96 -69.32 -58.74
N ALA A 35 30.13 -69.63 -58.18
CA ALA A 35 30.31 -70.79 -57.29
C ALA A 35 30.98 -70.48 -55.93
N HIS A 36 31.28 -69.20 -55.62
CA HIS A 36 31.96 -68.84 -54.36
C HIS A 36 31.29 -67.72 -53.53
N LEU A 37 30.01 -67.43 -53.75
CA LEU A 37 29.20 -66.65 -52.80
C LEU A 37 28.31 -67.56 -51.94
N SER A 38 28.92 -68.54 -51.26
CA SER A 38 28.31 -69.15 -50.07
C SER A 38 28.60 -68.26 -48.86
N PHE A 39 27.84 -67.17 -48.73
CA PHE A 39 27.87 -66.35 -47.52
C PHE A 39 27.38 -67.20 -46.35
N ARG A 40 28.32 -67.65 -45.52
CA ARG A 40 28.05 -68.44 -44.31
C ARG A 40 27.02 -67.72 -43.46
N LYS A 41 25.93 -68.41 -43.17
CA LYS A 41 24.94 -68.05 -42.15
C LYS A 41 25.61 -68.07 -40.79
N SER A 42 26.28 -66.98 -40.42
CA SER A 42 26.71 -66.75 -39.05
C SER A 42 25.50 -66.24 -38.26
N SER A 43 24.99 -67.09 -37.38
CA SER A 43 24.02 -66.74 -36.37
C SER A 43 24.70 -65.86 -35.31
N SER A 44 24.86 -64.58 -35.58
CA SER A 44 25.20 -63.60 -34.55
C SER A 44 23.90 -63.13 -33.86
N PRO A 45 23.80 -63.20 -32.52
CA PRO A 45 22.59 -62.79 -31.82
C PRO A 45 22.35 -61.29 -32.01
N LEU A 46 21.11 -60.95 -32.35
CA LEU A 46 20.60 -59.58 -32.42
C LEU A 46 20.86 -58.87 -31.08
N ALA A 47 21.91 -58.07 -30.99
CA ALA A 47 22.02 -57.08 -29.93
C ALA A 47 20.92 -56.04 -30.18
N PRO A 48 20.05 -55.72 -29.20
CA PRO A 48 19.12 -54.62 -29.38
C PRO A 48 19.97 -53.36 -29.56
N LEU A 49 19.77 -52.67 -30.68
CA LEU A 49 20.17 -51.28 -30.83
C LEU A 49 19.43 -50.51 -29.74
N ILE A 50 20.02 -50.39 -28.55
CA ILE A 50 19.56 -49.44 -27.55
C ILE A 50 19.82 -48.09 -28.18
N ALA A 51 18.80 -47.52 -28.80
CA ALA A 51 18.80 -46.13 -29.19
C ALA A 51 18.86 -45.30 -27.91
N VAL A 52 20.08 -45.07 -27.40
CA VAL A 52 20.33 -44.10 -26.35
C VAL A 52 19.92 -42.76 -26.93
N ARG A 53 18.72 -42.31 -26.57
CA ARG A 53 18.30 -40.95 -26.87
C ARG A 53 19.20 -40.06 -26.03
N HIS A 54 20.22 -39.49 -26.65
CA HIS A 54 20.84 -38.27 -26.15
C HIS A 54 19.83 -37.13 -26.32
N ALA A 55 18.76 -37.15 -25.52
CA ALA A 55 18.01 -35.94 -25.24
C ALA A 55 18.96 -35.06 -24.40
N SER A 56 19.83 -34.32 -25.07
CA SER A 56 20.70 -33.32 -24.47
C SER A 56 19.84 -32.14 -24.03
N HIS A 57 19.14 -32.30 -22.91
CA HIS A 57 18.39 -31.21 -22.27
C HIS A 57 19.32 -30.18 -21.60
N ALA A 58 20.59 -30.11 -22.03
CA ALA A 58 21.63 -29.25 -21.50
C ALA A 58 22.63 -28.81 -22.59
N ALA A 59 22.12 -28.15 -23.64
CA ALA A 59 22.84 -27.21 -24.51
C ALA A 59 21.78 -26.59 -25.44
N GLN A 60 21.20 -25.40 -25.26
CA GLN A 60 21.79 -24.10 -24.99
C GLN A 60 20.66 -23.16 -24.47
N GLY A 61 20.37 -23.17 -23.18
CA GLY A 61 19.93 -22.02 -22.36
C GLY A 61 18.72 -21.13 -22.72
N ALA A 62 18.03 -21.24 -23.86
CA ALA A 62 17.08 -20.23 -24.34
C ALA A 62 15.60 -20.67 -24.36
N VAL A 63 15.31 -21.98 -24.45
CA VAL A 63 13.94 -22.48 -24.71
C VAL A 63 13.05 -22.52 -23.45
N ASN A 64 13.65 -22.58 -22.26
CA ASN A 64 12.94 -22.57 -20.97
C ASN A 64 13.22 -21.29 -20.15
N LYS A 65 13.34 -20.13 -20.81
CA LYS A 65 13.44 -18.85 -20.08
C LYS A 65 12.04 -18.29 -19.81
N ALA A 66 11.78 -17.91 -18.56
CA ALA A 66 10.58 -17.15 -18.21
C ALA A 66 10.58 -15.82 -18.99
N LYS A 67 9.50 -15.58 -19.73
CA LYS A 67 9.26 -14.40 -20.58
C LYS A 67 9.29 -13.11 -19.76
N ASP A 68 9.90 -12.08 -20.33
CA ASP A 68 9.77 -10.70 -19.84
C ASP A 68 8.29 -10.35 -19.67
N GLY A 69 7.92 -9.91 -18.47
CA GLY A 69 6.55 -9.49 -18.18
C GLY A 69 6.20 -8.20 -18.91
N PRO A 70 4.89 -7.90 -19.11
CA PRO A 70 4.48 -6.67 -19.76
C PRO A 70 4.98 -5.46 -18.97
N GLY A 71 5.41 -4.43 -19.70
CA GLY A 71 5.87 -3.17 -19.14
C GLY A 71 4.84 -2.57 -18.18
N LYS A 72 5.30 -2.10 -17.01
CA LYS A 72 4.43 -1.63 -15.93
C LYS A 72 3.93 -0.19 -16.09
N ARG A 73 4.29 0.47 -17.20
CA ARG A 73 3.88 1.87 -17.53
C ARG A 73 4.20 2.85 -16.39
N LEU A 74 5.36 2.70 -15.76
CA LEU A 74 5.87 3.62 -14.73
C LEU A 74 6.30 4.96 -15.35
N GLY A 75 6.72 5.91 -14.52
CA GLY A 75 7.20 7.22 -14.93
C GLY A 75 6.20 8.36 -14.75
N ALA A 76 6.55 9.52 -15.32
CA ALA A 76 5.74 10.73 -15.26
C ALA A 76 4.43 10.55 -16.03
N LYS A 77 3.35 11.10 -15.45
CA LYS A 77 2.01 11.19 -16.04
C LYS A 77 1.60 12.64 -16.27
N LYS A 78 2.20 13.56 -15.52
CA LYS A 78 2.07 15.00 -15.72
C LYS A 78 3.45 15.61 -15.80
N SER A 79 3.66 16.50 -16.77
CA SER A 79 4.91 17.23 -16.94
C SER A 79 4.96 18.47 -16.05
N GLY A 80 6.11 19.14 -16.00
CA GLY A 80 6.22 20.43 -15.33
C GLY A 80 5.24 21.45 -15.91
N GLU A 81 4.68 22.29 -15.05
CA GLU A 81 3.70 23.34 -15.34
C GLU A 81 2.35 22.87 -15.88
N GLN A 82 2.08 21.57 -15.90
CA GLN A 82 0.79 21.07 -16.33
C GLN A 82 -0.26 21.27 -15.22
N TYR A 83 -1.47 21.68 -15.62
CA TYR A 83 -2.59 21.81 -14.72
C TYR A 83 -3.10 20.44 -14.24
N VAL A 84 -3.39 20.33 -12.94
CA VAL A 84 -3.87 19.13 -12.27
C VAL A 84 -4.98 19.47 -11.27
N ILE A 85 -5.85 18.49 -11.04
CA ILE A 85 -6.98 18.51 -10.10
C ILE A 85 -6.67 17.50 -8.98
N PRO A 86 -7.24 17.63 -7.77
CA PRO A 86 -7.07 16.63 -6.71
C PRO A 86 -7.33 15.20 -7.20
N GLY A 87 -6.48 14.26 -6.81
CA GLY A 87 -6.56 12.85 -7.20
C GLY A 87 -5.80 12.51 -8.50
N ASN A 88 -5.43 13.50 -9.33
CA ASN A 88 -4.64 13.23 -10.52
C ASN A 88 -3.27 12.65 -10.17
N ILE A 89 -2.91 11.54 -10.82
CA ILE A 89 -1.60 10.92 -10.70
C ILE A 89 -0.57 11.77 -11.47
N ILE A 90 0.54 12.11 -10.80
CA ILE A 90 1.63 12.89 -11.36
C ILE A 90 2.80 11.97 -11.76
N PHE A 91 3.16 11.00 -10.92
CA PHE A 91 4.27 10.11 -11.17
C PHE A 91 4.04 8.72 -10.57
N ARG A 92 4.20 7.66 -11.37
CA ARG A 92 4.16 6.26 -10.89
C ARG A 92 5.57 5.71 -10.82
N GLN A 93 5.96 5.12 -9.69
CA GLN A 93 7.33 4.68 -9.47
C GLN A 93 7.42 3.39 -8.67
N ARG A 94 8.60 2.78 -8.67
CA ARG A 94 8.99 1.74 -7.71
C ARG A 94 10.02 2.36 -6.78
N GLY A 95 9.77 2.29 -5.48
CA GLY A 95 10.50 3.11 -4.51
C GLY A 95 10.22 4.60 -4.69
N THR A 96 11.03 5.44 -4.04
CA THR A 96 10.85 6.89 -3.95
C THR A 96 11.96 7.64 -4.67
N HIS A 97 11.93 7.63 -6.00
CA HIS A 97 12.82 8.48 -6.81
C HIS A 97 12.48 9.95 -6.62
N TRP A 98 11.18 10.26 -6.70
CA TRP A 98 10.61 11.54 -6.35
C TRP A 98 9.87 11.43 -5.01
N PHE A 99 9.96 12.48 -4.20
CA PHE A 99 9.24 12.61 -2.94
C PHE A 99 8.04 13.56 -3.08
N PRO A 100 6.98 13.38 -2.29
CA PRO A 100 5.88 14.33 -2.25
C PRO A 100 6.35 15.66 -1.65
N GLY A 101 6.20 16.74 -2.43
CA GLY A 101 6.46 18.11 -2.05
C GLY A 101 5.19 18.84 -1.62
N GLU A 102 5.11 20.13 -1.91
CA GLU A 102 3.94 20.95 -1.59
C GLU A 102 2.67 20.49 -2.31
N ASN A 103 1.54 20.39 -1.61
CA ASN A 103 0.22 20.01 -2.16
C ASN A 103 0.20 18.70 -2.98
N CYS A 104 1.11 17.78 -2.65
CA CYS A 104 1.18 16.43 -3.18
C CYS A 104 1.13 15.43 -2.03
N ALA A 105 0.60 14.25 -2.31
CA ALA A 105 0.65 13.12 -1.39
C ALA A 105 1.16 11.88 -2.12
N MET A 106 1.50 10.85 -1.34
CA MET A 106 2.08 9.61 -1.83
C MET A 106 1.17 8.44 -1.45
N GLY A 107 0.87 7.58 -2.43
CA GLY A 107 0.09 6.36 -2.24
C GLY A 107 0.92 5.20 -1.67
N ARG A 108 0.26 4.07 -1.42
CA ARG A 108 0.90 2.84 -0.90
C ARG A 108 2.02 2.32 -1.81
N ASP A 109 1.87 2.46 -3.12
CA ASP A 109 2.86 2.03 -4.11
C ASP A 109 3.86 3.15 -4.48
N HIS A 110 3.98 4.17 -3.63
CA HIS A 110 4.79 5.37 -3.86
C HIS A 110 4.38 6.23 -5.06
N THR A 111 3.19 6.00 -5.62
CA THR A 111 2.62 6.89 -6.64
C THR A 111 2.35 8.27 -6.04
N ILE A 112 2.81 9.32 -6.70
CA ILE A 112 2.57 10.70 -6.29
C ILE A 112 1.33 11.23 -7.00
N TYR A 113 0.42 11.81 -6.23
CA TYR A 113 -0.81 12.41 -6.72
C TYR A 113 -1.03 13.81 -6.13
N ALA A 114 -1.80 14.63 -6.84
CA ALA A 114 -2.14 16.00 -6.43
C ALA A 114 -3.22 15.97 -5.33
N THR A 115 -3.06 16.79 -4.28
CA THR A 115 -4.11 16.97 -3.26
C THR A 115 -4.94 18.22 -3.49
N GLN A 116 -4.41 19.19 -4.24
CA GLN A 116 -5.07 20.47 -4.54
C GLN A 116 -4.98 20.78 -6.03
N PRO A 117 -5.91 21.59 -6.57
CA PRO A 117 -5.84 22.03 -7.96
C PRO A 117 -4.74 23.06 -8.15
N GLY A 118 -3.97 22.93 -9.24
CA GLY A 118 -2.84 23.81 -9.53
C GLY A 118 -1.94 23.28 -10.64
N PHE A 119 -0.68 23.71 -10.64
CA PHE A 119 0.32 23.38 -11.65
C PHE A 119 1.47 22.58 -11.03
N VAL A 120 1.91 21.51 -11.70
CA VAL A 120 2.99 20.65 -11.21
C VAL A 120 4.34 21.34 -11.32
N LYS A 121 5.19 21.24 -10.29
CA LYS A 121 6.58 21.71 -10.32
C LYS A 121 7.50 20.62 -9.74
N TYR A 122 8.57 20.34 -10.47
CA TYR A 122 9.65 19.45 -10.06
C TYR A 122 10.78 20.30 -9.50
N TYR A 123 11.27 20.00 -8.29
CA TYR A 123 12.27 20.83 -7.63
C TYR A 123 13.16 20.03 -6.68
N LYS A 124 14.25 20.63 -6.24
CA LYS A 124 15.12 20.13 -5.16
C LYS A 124 15.04 21.10 -4.00
N ASP A 125 15.05 20.58 -2.79
CA ASP A 125 14.96 21.37 -1.57
C ASP A 125 16.12 21.01 -0.64
N PRO A 126 17.25 21.73 -0.74
CA PRO A 126 18.43 21.42 0.05
C PRO A 126 18.23 21.72 1.54
N GLU A 127 17.40 22.71 1.87
CA GLU A 127 17.07 23.06 3.26
C GLU A 127 16.29 21.93 3.94
N ARG A 128 15.35 21.30 3.21
CA ARG A 128 14.58 20.17 3.73
C ARG A 128 15.38 18.87 3.72
N HIS A 129 16.02 18.53 2.59
CA HIS A 129 16.89 17.35 2.50
C HIS A 129 17.85 17.44 1.31
N PRO A 130 19.18 17.38 1.51
CA PRO A 130 20.18 17.74 0.50
C PRO A 130 20.17 16.86 -0.76
N LYS A 131 19.85 15.56 -0.61
CA LYS A 131 19.93 14.58 -1.71
C LYS A 131 18.59 14.26 -2.41
N ARG A 132 17.46 14.76 -1.90
CA ARG A 132 16.13 14.34 -2.38
C ARG A 132 15.57 15.32 -3.40
N GLN A 133 14.72 14.79 -4.26
CA GLN A 133 14.00 15.56 -5.28
C GLN A 133 12.50 15.45 -5.01
N TYR A 134 11.77 16.53 -5.25
CA TYR A 134 10.38 16.68 -4.85
C TYR A 134 9.50 17.04 -6.04
N ILE A 135 8.24 16.61 -5.95
CA ILE A 135 7.16 17.03 -6.85
C ILE A 135 6.12 17.75 -6.03
N GLY A 136 5.86 19.00 -6.36
CA GLY A 136 4.82 19.81 -5.73
C GLY A 136 3.80 20.32 -6.73
N VAL A 137 2.67 20.83 -6.21
CA VAL A 137 1.64 21.53 -6.97
C VAL A 137 1.49 22.94 -6.41
N VAL A 138 1.62 23.93 -7.29
CA VAL A 138 1.47 25.36 -6.97
C VAL A 138 0.15 25.92 -7.49
N PHE A 139 -0.44 26.88 -6.80
CA PHE A 139 -1.75 27.43 -7.21
C PHE A 139 -1.68 28.35 -8.43
N LYS A 140 -0.60 29.10 -8.55
CA LYS A 140 -0.32 30.00 -9.67
C LYS A 140 0.83 29.41 -10.48
N ARG A 141 0.73 29.46 -11.81
CA ARG A 141 1.73 28.86 -12.72
C ARG A 141 3.14 29.46 -12.55
N GLU A 142 3.20 30.76 -12.27
CA GLU A 142 4.43 31.54 -12.08
C GLU A 142 5.17 31.21 -10.79
N GLN A 143 4.51 30.59 -9.81
CA GLN A 143 5.11 30.33 -8.52
C GLN A 143 6.21 29.25 -8.63
N VAL A 144 7.38 29.56 -8.09
CA VAL A 144 8.55 28.67 -8.05
C VAL A 144 8.63 27.96 -6.70
N LEU A 145 9.07 26.70 -6.71
CA LEU A 145 9.42 25.90 -5.53
C LEU A 145 10.94 25.62 -5.55
N PRO A 146 11.61 25.47 -4.39
CA PRO A 146 11.07 25.48 -3.03
C PRO A 146 10.68 26.88 -2.53
N LEU A 147 9.77 26.93 -1.55
CA LEU A 147 9.44 28.17 -0.85
C LEU A 147 10.46 28.42 0.25
N PRO A 148 10.90 29.67 0.50
CA PRO A 148 11.80 29.97 1.59
C PRO A 148 11.13 29.69 2.94
N ARG A 149 11.89 29.17 3.91
CA ARG A 149 11.37 28.65 5.19
C ARG A 149 10.41 29.58 5.97
N ASN A 150 10.64 30.89 5.91
CA ASN A 150 9.90 31.87 6.71
C ASN A 150 8.73 32.54 5.95
N THR A 151 8.42 32.11 4.73
CA THR A 151 7.28 32.68 4.00
C THR A 151 5.95 32.16 4.51
N ILE A 152 4.92 33.00 4.41
CA ILE A 152 3.54 32.60 4.69
C ILE A 152 3.13 31.48 3.72
N ARG A 153 2.61 30.38 4.27
CA ARG A 153 2.12 29.24 3.49
C ARG A 153 0.80 29.60 2.81
N ARG A 154 0.79 29.60 1.48
CA ARG A 154 -0.43 29.80 0.69
C ARG A 154 -1.35 28.57 0.84
N ARG A 155 -2.65 28.79 1.03
CA ARG A 155 -3.69 27.74 1.10
C ARG A 155 -4.93 28.23 0.33
N ARG A 156 -5.71 27.31 -0.23
CA ARG A 156 -7.04 27.61 -0.80
C ARG A 156 -8.11 27.26 0.23
N LEU A 157 -9.15 28.10 0.31
CA LEU A 157 -10.31 27.83 1.16
C LEU A 157 -11.11 26.63 0.63
N GLY A 158 -11.29 26.54 -0.70
CA GLY A 158 -11.98 25.42 -1.34
C GLY A 158 -13.46 25.32 -0.99
N MET A 159 -14.08 26.45 -0.64
CA MET A 159 -15.49 26.55 -0.28
C MET A 159 -16.12 27.67 -1.11
N GLU A 160 -17.38 27.50 -1.45
CA GLU A 160 -18.21 28.50 -2.11
C GLU A 160 -19.24 29.05 -1.11
N VAL A 161 -19.63 30.31 -1.29
CA VAL A 161 -20.62 30.94 -0.42
C VAL A 161 -22.00 30.47 -0.88
N ALA A 162 -22.58 29.52 -0.14
CA ALA A 162 -23.97 29.15 -0.31
C ALA A 162 -24.85 30.17 0.44
N LYS A 163 -25.79 30.81 -0.27
CA LYS A 163 -26.84 31.58 0.39
C LYS A 163 -27.70 30.57 1.15
N ILE A 164 -27.83 30.76 2.46
CA ILE A 164 -28.74 29.96 3.27
C ILE A 164 -30.13 30.48 2.96
N GLU A 165 -30.97 29.66 2.33
CA GLU A 165 -32.39 29.95 2.19
C GLU A 165 -33.01 29.83 3.57
N GLU A 166 -33.50 30.96 4.10
CA GLU A 166 -34.31 30.95 5.31
C GLU A 166 -35.62 30.25 4.96
N PRO A 167 -36.08 29.27 5.77
CA PRO A 167 -37.37 28.66 5.51
C PRO A 167 -38.43 29.76 5.60
N GLU A 168 -39.20 29.93 4.53
CA GLU A 168 -40.42 30.73 4.60
C GLU A 168 -41.26 30.13 5.72
N VAL A 169 -41.41 30.89 6.79
CA VAL A 169 -42.36 30.58 7.84
C VAL A 169 -43.71 30.75 7.17
N GLU A 170 -44.25 29.65 6.62
CA GLU A 170 -45.66 29.55 6.30
C GLU A 170 -46.38 30.03 7.54
N GLN A 171 -46.96 31.23 7.44
CA GLN A 171 -47.74 31.84 8.50
C GLN A 171 -48.76 30.78 8.89
N ALA A 172 -48.65 30.27 10.11
CA ALA A 172 -49.64 29.40 10.68
C ALA A 172 -50.96 30.14 10.56
N VAL A 173 -51.78 29.75 9.59
CA VAL A 173 -53.17 30.14 9.53
C VAL A 173 -53.75 29.63 10.83
N GLU A 174 -54.06 30.56 11.74
CA GLU A 174 -54.81 30.28 12.96
C GLU A 174 -56.18 29.74 12.54
N VAL A 175 -56.27 28.42 12.37
CA VAL A 175 -57.54 27.72 12.35
C VAL A 175 -57.95 27.59 13.80
N GLU A 176 -58.78 28.51 14.26
CA GLU A 176 -59.56 28.35 15.49
C GLU A 176 -60.38 27.07 15.37
N VAL A 177 -59.85 25.97 15.90
CA VAL A 177 -60.64 24.77 16.18
C VAL A 177 -61.20 24.97 17.57
N SER A 178 -62.45 25.41 17.61
CA SER A 178 -63.31 25.43 18.80
C SER A 178 -63.23 24.09 19.53
N LEU A 179 -62.60 24.11 20.71
CA LEU A 179 -62.55 22.99 21.63
C LEU A 179 -63.82 23.00 22.50
N GLU A 180 -64.86 22.34 22.03
CA GLU A 180 -65.87 21.76 22.92
C GLU A 180 -65.56 20.28 23.14
N GLY A 181 -65.30 19.94 24.41
CA GLY A 181 -65.62 18.63 24.99
C GLY A 181 -64.74 17.43 24.62
N ALA A 182 -63.74 17.15 25.45
CA ALA A 182 -63.41 15.77 25.83
C ALA A 182 -62.49 15.75 27.05
N GLU A 183 -63.05 15.40 28.20
CA GLU A 183 -62.27 14.96 29.36
C GLU A 183 -61.53 13.65 29.08
N LYS A 184 -60.49 13.45 29.91
CA LYS A 184 -59.73 12.21 30.21
C LYS A 184 -58.48 11.98 29.37
N GLU A 185 -57.33 12.27 29.97
CA GLU A 185 -56.50 11.20 30.55
C GLU A 185 -55.40 11.79 31.44
N GLY A 186 -55.31 11.28 32.67
CA GLY A 186 -54.34 11.73 33.66
C GLY A 186 -52.92 11.45 33.21
N LYS A 187 -52.14 12.52 32.98
CA LYS A 187 -50.68 12.43 33.01
C LYS A 187 -50.26 12.08 34.44
N LYS A 188 -49.96 10.81 34.67
CA LYS A 188 -49.09 10.40 35.78
C LYS A 188 -47.77 11.14 35.60
N GLU A 189 -47.57 12.21 36.37
CA GLU A 189 -46.24 12.76 36.61
C GLU A 189 -45.38 11.65 37.21
N LYS A 190 -44.54 11.07 36.37
CA LYS A 190 -43.54 10.10 36.80
C LYS A 190 -42.50 10.90 37.58
N LYS A 191 -42.71 11.04 38.89
CA LYS A 191 -41.77 11.64 39.85
C LYS A 191 -40.37 11.12 39.53
N LYS A 192 -39.54 11.96 38.89
CA LYS A 192 -38.19 11.59 38.48
C LYS A 192 -37.43 11.29 39.77
N LYS A 193 -37.05 10.02 39.96
CA LYS A 193 -36.26 9.60 41.11
C LYS A 193 -34.90 10.28 40.98
N GLU A 194 -34.74 11.44 41.61
CA GLU A 194 -33.49 12.20 41.59
C GLU A 194 -32.37 11.31 42.09
N ARG A 195 -31.53 10.84 41.17
CA ARG A 195 -30.32 10.13 41.53
C ARG A 195 -29.38 11.20 42.07
N LYS A 196 -28.97 11.08 43.33
CA LYS A 196 -27.96 11.96 43.96
C LYS A 196 -26.81 12.19 42.97
N GLY A 197 -26.67 13.42 42.45
CA GLY A 197 -25.64 13.80 41.48
C GLY A 197 -26.13 14.20 40.07
N GLU A 198 -27.45 14.29 39.84
CA GLU A 198 -28.04 14.85 38.60
C GLU A 198 -28.43 16.34 38.70
N GLU A 199 -28.27 16.96 39.86
CA GLU A 199 -28.56 18.38 40.07
C GLU A 199 -27.64 19.26 39.19
N GLY A 200 -28.22 20.03 38.27
CA GLY A 200 -27.52 21.06 37.48
C GLY A 200 -26.91 20.62 36.14
N ARG A 201 -27.35 19.51 35.54
CA ARG A 201 -26.88 19.06 34.22
C ARG A 201 -27.79 19.57 33.10
N ASN A 202 -27.23 20.29 32.13
CA ASN A 202 -27.96 20.75 30.96
C ASN A 202 -27.89 19.69 29.86
N LEU A 203 -28.92 18.84 29.78
CA LEU A 203 -29.01 17.76 28.82
C LEU A 203 -29.75 18.24 27.56
N GLN A 204 -29.08 18.24 26.41
CA GLN A 204 -29.70 18.54 25.13
C GLN A 204 -30.08 17.26 24.40
N LEU A 205 -31.21 17.29 23.69
CA LEU A 205 -31.69 16.17 22.88
C LEU A 205 -30.95 16.17 21.53
N ARG A 206 -30.29 15.06 21.20
CA ARG A 206 -29.57 14.88 19.93
C ARG A 206 -30.39 14.00 18.96
N PRO A 207 -30.18 14.07 17.63
CA PRO A 207 -30.80 13.11 16.70
C PRO A 207 -30.56 11.66 17.15
N GLY A 208 -31.64 10.88 17.22
CA GLY A 208 -31.67 9.56 17.86
C GLY A 208 -32.27 9.51 19.27
N TYR A 209 -32.97 10.57 19.70
CA TYR A 209 -33.72 10.64 20.96
C TYR A 209 -32.88 10.35 22.23
N MET A 210 -31.58 10.61 22.18
CA MET A 210 -30.67 10.42 23.29
C MET A 210 -30.29 11.76 23.90
N TYR A 211 -30.51 11.90 25.22
CA TYR A 211 -30.07 13.06 25.98
C TYR A 211 -28.57 13.00 26.23
N ARG A 212 -27.85 14.09 25.94
CA ARG A 212 -26.41 14.17 26.18
C ARG A 212 -26.00 15.58 26.63
N GLU A 213 -25.00 15.65 27.52
CA GLU A 213 -24.35 16.89 27.92
C GLU A 213 -23.36 17.34 26.83
N ALA A 214 -23.16 18.63 26.66
CA ALA A 214 -22.14 19.16 25.76
C ALA A 214 -20.72 18.80 26.25
N ASN A 215 -19.77 18.53 25.34
CA ASN A 215 -18.42 18.06 25.72
C ASN A 215 -17.68 19.03 26.66
N TRP A 216 -17.88 20.34 26.51
CA TRP A 216 -17.27 21.35 27.38
C TRP A 216 -17.84 21.34 28.81
N GLU A 217 -19.13 21.01 28.95
CA GLU A 217 -19.80 20.87 30.25
C GLU A 217 -19.30 19.64 31.01
N ILE A 218 -19.06 18.53 30.30
CA ILE A 218 -18.45 17.32 30.86
C ILE A 218 -17.06 17.65 31.41
N GLY A 219 -16.28 18.45 30.67
CA GLY A 219 -14.94 18.88 31.08
C GLY A 219 -14.91 19.68 32.40
N ARG A 220 -15.95 20.48 32.67
CA ARG A 220 -16.08 21.27 33.91
C ARG A 220 -16.81 20.54 35.05
N ALA A 221 -17.17 19.27 34.88
CA ALA A 221 -17.85 18.50 35.92
C ALA A 221 -17.06 18.47 37.24
N ALA A 222 -15.72 18.44 37.16
CA ALA A 222 -14.85 18.49 38.34
C ALA A 222 -14.91 19.83 39.08
N GLU A 223 -15.06 20.94 38.35
CA GLU A 223 -15.20 22.29 38.91
C GLU A 223 -16.55 22.46 39.61
N ARG A 224 -17.65 22.02 38.98
CA ARG A 224 -19.00 22.02 39.59
C ARG A 224 -19.04 21.18 40.87
N ALA A 225 -18.41 20.02 40.84
CA ALA A 225 -18.28 19.14 41.99
C ALA A 225 -17.25 19.63 43.03
N LYS A 226 -16.65 20.82 42.83
CA LYS A 226 -15.64 21.45 43.70
C LYS A 226 -14.52 20.49 44.10
N VAL A 227 -14.11 19.62 43.16
CA VAL A 227 -13.08 18.61 43.39
C VAL A 227 -11.72 19.29 43.46
N LYS A 228 -11.11 19.34 44.64
CA LYS A 228 -9.75 19.87 44.82
C LYS A 228 -8.72 18.89 44.25
N VAL A 229 -8.17 19.20 43.07
CA VAL A 229 -7.03 18.47 42.50
C VAL A 229 -5.76 18.89 43.23
N ARG A 230 -4.99 17.93 43.73
CA ARG A 230 -3.69 18.22 44.36
C ARG A 230 -2.69 18.60 43.26
N LEU A 231 -1.98 19.70 43.45
CA LEU A 231 -0.88 20.12 42.56
C LEU A 231 0.15 19.00 42.43
N TYR A 232 0.54 18.71 41.19
CA TYR A 232 1.58 17.72 40.91
C TYR A 232 2.93 18.24 41.41
N LYS A 233 3.60 17.48 42.28
CA LYS A 233 4.98 17.77 42.72
C LYS A 233 5.96 17.00 41.83
N PRO A 234 6.78 17.66 41.00
CA PRO A 234 7.85 17.00 40.25
C PRO A 234 8.95 16.53 41.21
N GLY A 235 9.52 15.34 40.97
CA GLY A 235 10.71 14.85 41.71
C GLY A 235 10.48 13.67 42.67
N ASP A 236 9.27 13.45 43.18
CA ASP A 236 8.99 12.37 44.15
C ASP A 236 8.61 11.03 43.48
N ARG A 237 9.50 10.49 42.61
CA ARG A 237 9.23 9.25 41.85
C ARG A 237 8.92 8.05 42.76
N TRP A 238 9.55 7.98 43.92
CA TRP A 238 9.37 6.93 44.92
C TRP A 238 8.02 6.99 45.65
N THR A 239 7.47 8.18 45.91
CA THR A 239 6.14 8.30 46.52
C THR A 239 5.02 8.00 45.52
N ALA A 240 5.22 8.39 44.25
CA ALA A 240 4.33 8.04 43.16
C ALA A 240 4.31 6.52 42.93
N TRP A 241 5.48 5.87 42.93
CA TRP A 241 5.60 4.42 42.81
C TRP A 241 4.92 3.68 43.98
N ARG A 242 5.14 4.10 45.23
CA ARG A 242 4.47 3.53 46.41
C ARG A 242 2.94 3.64 46.32
N LYS A 243 2.43 4.83 45.97
CA LYS A 243 0.98 5.05 45.79
C LYS A 243 0.41 4.20 44.65
N ALA A 244 1.14 4.03 43.56
CA ALA A 244 0.73 3.19 42.44
C ALA A 244 0.64 1.71 42.84
N ASN A 245 1.64 1.19 43.56
CA ASN A 245 1.62 -0.18 44.07
C ASN A 245 0.48 -0.41 45.06
N ALA A 246 0.25 0.52 46.00
CA ALA A 246 -0.89 0.44 46.93
C ALA A 246 -2.25 0.47 46.21
N ARG A 247 -2.37 1.20 45.09
CA ARG A 247 -3.59 1.16 44.25
C ARG A 247 -3.72 -0.19 43.54
N LYS A 248 -2.62 -0.78 43.05
CA LYS A 248 -2.62 -2.11 42.41
C LYS A 248 -3.05 -3.19 43.40
N THR A 249 -2.49 -3.21 44.61
CA THR A 249 -2.86 -4.19 45.65
C THR A 249 -4.34 -4.06 46.03
N LYS A 250 -4.81 -2.84 46.35
CA LYS A 250 -6.22 -2.59 46.69
C LYS A 250 -7.19 -2.98 45.55
N ASN A 251 -6.81 -2.75 44.30
CA ASN A 251 -7.63 -3.18 43.16
C ASN A 251 -7.62 -4.71 42.97
N ALA A 252 -6.50 -5.38 43.23
CA ALA A 252 -6.41 -6.83 43.21
C ALA A 252 -7.28 -7.46 44.31
N GLU A 253 -7.22 -6.93 45.54
CA GLU A 253 -8.09 -7.33 46.65
C GLU A 253 -9.57 -7.16 46.31
N LYS A 254 -9.98 -5.99 45.78
CA LYS A 254 -11.36 -5.75 45.33
C LYS A 254 -11.81 -6.75 44.25
N ARG A 255 -10.94 -7.05 43.29
CA ARG A 255 -11.21 -8.06 42.25
C ARG A 255 -11.38 -9.45 42.86
N GLY A 256 -10.51 -9.83 43.80
CA GLY A 256 -10.58 -11.10 44.54
C GLY A 256 -11.85 -11.24 45.36
N LEU A 257 -12.28 -10.18 46.06
CA LEU A 257 -13.54 -10.18 46.81
C LEU A 257 -14.76 -10.26 45.88
N SER A 258 -14.72 -9.58 44.73
CA SER A 258 -15.80 -9.67 43.74
C SER A 258 -15.89 -11.05 43.09
N SER A 259 -14.77 -11.75 42.87
CA SER A 259 -14.79 -13.13 42.37
C SER A 259 -15.26 -14.12 43.42
N ARG A 260 -14.96 -13.87 44.71
CA ARG A 260 -15.37 -14.74 45.82
C ARG A 260 -16.86 -14.63 46.16
N LYS A 261 -17.53 -13.55 45.75
CA LYS A 261 -18.99 -13.36 45.88
C LYS A 261 -19.79 -14.02 44.73
N LYS A 262 -19.11 -14.52 43.69
CA LYS A 262 -19.71 -15.19 42.52
C LYS A 262 -19.62 -16.73 42.57
N LYS A 263 -18.93 -17.28 43.57
CA LYS A 263 -19.01 -18.70 43.97
C LYS A 263 -19.87 -18.77 45.22
#